data_AF-X6CJQ4-F1
#
_entry.id   AF-X6CJQ4-F1
#
_cell.length_a   1.000
_cell.length_b   1.000
_cell.length_c   1.000
_cell.angle_alpha   90.00
_cell.angle_beta   90.00
_cell.angle_gamma   90.00
#
_symmetry.space_group_name_H-M   'P 1'
#
loop_
_entity.id
_entity.type
_entity.pdbx_description
1 polymer ?
#
loop_
_entity_poly.entity_id
_entity_poly.type
_entity_poly.pdbx_seq_one_letter_code
_entity_poly.pdbx_strand_id
1 'polypeptide(L)' 'MQVREAKAGFSALVEAAESGEPTIITKHGKPAAAVVSVEDLQKLYPAKRRNFGEFLLTYPGGIELERNESPSRDIDL' A
#
# COMPACT_ATOMS: atom_id res chain seq x y z
N MET A 1 -10.04 -17.71 -7.22
CA MET A 1 -11.45 -18.11 -7.01
C MET A 1 -12.33 -17.53 -8.10
N GLN A 2 -13.28 -18.28 -8.70
CA GLN A 2 -14.19 -17.69 -9.70
C GLN A 2 -15.27 -16.82 -9.04
N VAL A 3 -15.77 -15.80 -9.76
CA VAL A 3 -16.81 -14.88 -9.25
C VAL A 3 -18.08 -15.59 -8.74
N ARG A 4 -18.45 -16.74 -9.34
CA ARG A 4 -19.62 -17.52 -8.92
C ARG A 4 -19.41 -18.18 -7.55
N GLU A 5 -18.20 -18.69 -7.30
CA GLU A 5 -17.81 -19.27 -6.01
C GLU A 5 -17.72 -18.18 -4.94
N ALA A 6 -17.10 -17.05 -5.27
CA ALA A 6 -16.97 -15.91 -4.36
C ALA A 6 -18.35 -15.36 -3.91
N LYS A 7 -19.34 -15.35 -4.80
CA LYS A 7 -20.72 -14.98 -4.45
C LYS A 7 -21.35 -15.95 -3.46
N ALA A 8 -21.12 -17.25 -3.62
CA ALA A 8 -21.69 -18.28 -2.76
C ALA A 8 -21.04 -18.33 -1.37
N GLY A 9 -19.74 -18.05 -1.29
CA GLY A 9 -18.94 -18.11 -0.07
C GLY A 9 -18.48 -16.77 0.48
N PHE A 10 -19.20 -15.67 0.23
CA PHE A 10 -18.70 -14.33 0.52
C PHE A 10 -18.34 -14.12 2.00
N SER A 11 -19.14 -14.64 2.94
CA SER A 11 -18.84 -14.51 4.38
C SER A 11 -17.49 -15.14 4.75
N ALA A 12 -17.18 -16.34 4.23
CA ALA A 12 -15.89 -16.99 4.49
C ALA A 12 -14.71 -16.21 3.89
N LEU A 13 -14.93 -15.50 2.77
CA LEU A 13 -13.91 -14.60 2.22
C LEU A 13 -13.64 -13.39 3.10
N VAL A 14 -14.68 -12.87 3.77
CA VAL A 14 -14.53 -11.78 4.73
C VAL A 14 -13.77 -12.27 5.96
N GLU A 15 -14.12 -13.43 6.51
CA GLU A 15 -13.40 -14.04 7.65
C GLU A 15 -11.92 -14.30 7.32
N ALA A 16 -11.62 -14.87 6.15
CA ALA A 16 -10.24 -15.06 5.70
C ALA A 16 -9.49 -13.74 5.55
N ALA A 17 -10.14 -12.70 5.01
CA ALA A 17 -9.54 -11.38 4.91
C ALA A 17 -9.28 -10.76 6.30
N GLU A 18 -10.19 -10.91 7.25
CA GLU A 18 -10.00 -10.49 8.64
C GLU A 18 -8.84 -11.24 9.34
N SER A 19 -8.59 -12.49 8.97
CA SER A 19 -7.43 -13.26 9.43
C SER A 19 -6.13 -12.97 8.66
N GLY A 20 -6.13 -11.99 7.75
CA GLY A 20 -4.95 -11.58 6.98
C GLY A 20 -4.68 -12.43 5.73
N GLU A 21 -5.65 -13.22 5.26
CA GLU A 21 -5.54 -14.04 4.06
C GLU A 21 -6.27 -13.40 2.86
N PRO A 22 -5.56 -12.69 1.98
CA PRO A 22 -6.18 -12.04 0.84
C PRO A 22 -6.58 -13.03 -0.25
N THR A 23 -7.75 -12.84 -0.86
CA THR A 23 -8.27 -13.73 -1.92
C THR A 23 -8.46 -12.98 -3.24
N ILE A 24 -7.89 -13.51 -4.33
CA ILE A 24 -8.11 -13.00 -5.69
C ILE A 24 -9.33 -13.65 -6.33
N ILE A 25 -10.27 -12.81 -6.77
CA ILE A 25 -11.47 -13.18 -7.53
C ILE A 25 -11.20 -13.00 -9.02
N THR A 26 -11.51 -14.04 -9.80
CA THR A 26 -11.38 -14.06 -11.26
C THR A 26 -12.74 -14.01 -11.94
N LYS A 27 -12.78 -13.35 -13.10
CA LYS A 27 -13.92 -13.32 -14.03
C LYS A 27 -13.44 -13.83 -15.38
N HIS A 28 -14.04 -14.90 -15.88
CA HIS A 28 -13.61 -15.58 -17.11
C HIS A 28 -12.12 -15.95 -17.10
N GLY A 29 -11.63 -16.46 -15.97
CA GLY A 29 -10.22 -16.86 -15.80
C GLY A 29 -9.22 -15.74 -15.57
N LYS A 30 -9.62 -14.46 -15.67
CA LYS A 30 -8.73 -13.31 -15.46
C LYS A 30 -8.94 -12.70 -14.06
N PRO A 31 -7.88 -12.31 -13.34
CA PRO A 31 -8.00 -11.53 -12.11
C PRO A 31 -8.85 -10.29 -12.33
N ALA A 32 -9.83 -10.07 -11.45
CA ALA A 32 -10.80 -8.97 -11.60
C ALA A 32 -10.96 -8.15 -10.31
N ALA A 33 -10.88 -8.79 -9.15
CA ALA A 33 -10.97 -8.14 -7.85
C ALA A 33 -10.19 -8.93 -6.80
N ALA A 34 -9.97 -8.34 -5.63
CA ALA A 34 -9.45 -9.01 -4.46
C ALA A 34 -10.26 -8.63 -3.22
N VAL A 35 -10.38 -9.56 -2.28
CA VAL A 35 -10.88 -9.30 -0.92
C VAL A 35 -9.67 -9.29 0.01
N VAL A 36 -9.53 -8.22 0.77
CA VAL A 36 -8.40 -7.93 1.68
C VAL A 36 -8.98 -7.35 2.97
N SER A 37 -8.20 -7.39 4.05
CA SER A 37 -8.56 -6.68 5.28
C SER A 37 -8.69 -5.16 5.02
N VAL A 38 -9.49 -4.47 5.82
CA VAL A 38 -9.56 -3.00 5.75
C VAL A 38 -8.21 -2.38 6.08
N GLU A 39 -7.44 -2.99 6.98
CA GLU A 39 -6.09 -2.53 7.34
C GLU A 39 -5.15 -2.54 6.13
N ASP A 40 -5.13 -3.63 5.36
CA ASP A 40 -4.29 -3.74 4.17
C ASP A 40 -4.77 -2.83 3.04
N LEU A 41 -6.09 -2.66 2.91
CA LEU A 41 -6.65 -1.68 1.98
C LEU A 41 -6.16 -0.26 2.31
N GLN A 42 -6.15 0.12 3.59
CA GLN A 42 -5.66 1.42 4.03
C GLN A 42 -4.15 1.61 3.80
N LYS A 43 -3.34 0.55 3.90
CA LYS A 43 -1.91 0.61 3.56
C LYS A 43 -1.68 0.84 2.07
N LEU A 44 -2.46 0.17 1.22
CA LEU A 44 -2.37 0.29 -0.25
C LEU A 44 -2.94 1.64 -0.77
N TYR A 45 -4.03 2.09 -0.17
CA TYR A 45 -4.75 3.30 -0.54
C TYR A 45 -4.95 4.20 0.67
N PRO A 46 -3.87 4.82 1.19
CA PRO A 46 -3.97 5.68 2.35
C PRO A 46 -4.87 6.88 2.03
N ALA A 47 -5.82 7.17 2.93
CA ALA A 47 -6.79 8.25 2.78
C ALA A 47 -6.14 9.61 2.54
N LYS A 48 -4.94 9.83 3.10
CA LYS A 48 -4.10 10.98 2.81
C LYS A 48 -2.73 10.52 2.35
N ARG A 49 -2.50 10.56 1.04
CA ARG A 49 -1.14 10.45 0.50
C ARG A 49 -0.41 11.75 0.80
N ARG A 50 0.55 11.69 1.73
CA ARG A 50 1.47 12.80 1.94
C ARG A 50 2.30 12.99 0.67
N ASN A 51 2.32 14.21 0.15
CA ASN A 51 3.35 14.53 -0.84
C ASN A 51 4.73 14.57 -0.16
N PHE A 52 5.79 14.59 -0.96
CA PHE A 52 7.15 14.54 -0.41
C PHE A 52 7.42 15.66 0.60
N GLY A 53 6.93 16.88 0.36
CA GLY A 53 7.07 18.00 1.28
C GLY A 53 6.33 17.77 2.61
N GLU A 54 5.07 17.31 2.56
CA GLU A 54 4.32 16.96 3.77
C GLU A 54 4.99 15.84 4.57
N PHE A 55 5.63 14.89 3.91
CA PHE A 55 6.42 13.86 4.58
C PHE A 55 7.63 14.46 5.30
N LEU A 56 8.41 15.32 4.64
CA LEU A 56 9.56 15.98 5.27
C LEU A 56 9.16 16.81 6.51
N LEU A 57 7.99 17.46 6.48
CA LEU A 57 7.46 18.21 7.62
C LEU A 57 7.08 17.33 8.82
N THR A 58 6.94 16.01 8.66
CA THR A 58 6.69 15.08 9.78
C THR A 58 7.94 14.65 10.52
N TYR A 59 9.11 15.14 10.11
CA TYR A 59 10.36 14.89 10.80
C TYR A 59 10.28 15.37 12.27
N PRO A 60 10.47 14.48 13.27
CA PRO A 60 10.27 14.82 14.68
C PRO A 60 11.37 15.72 15.27
N GLY A 61 12.35 16.14 14.48
CA GLY A 61 13.54 16.82 14.97
C GLY A 61 14.50 15.87 15.70
N GLY A 62 15.43 16.44 16.47
CA GLY A 62 16.30 15.68 17.39
C GLY A 62 17.64 15.22 16.82
N ILE A 63 17.91 15.47 15.53
CA ILE A 63 19.25 15.34 14.94
C ILE A 63 19.70 16.72 14.50
N GLU A 64 20.87 17.13 14.99
CA GLU A 64 21.57 18.31 14.53
C GLU A 64 22.27 17.94 13.22
N LEU A 65 21.78 18.50 12.12
CA LEU A 65 22.30 18.23 10.78
C LEU A 65 23.20 19.38 10.38
N GLU A 66 24.48 19.11 10.15
CA GLU A 66 25.38 20.07 9.54
C GLU A 66 25.28 19.99 8.01
N ARG A 67 25.29 21.15 7.36
CA ARG A 67 25.35 21.22 5.90
C ARG A 67 26.73 20.75 5.45
N ASN A 68 26.77 19.74 4.60
CA ASN A 68 28.02 19.37 3.92
C ASN A 68 28.36 20.45 2.87
N GLU A 69 29.46 21.16 3.10
CA GLU A 69 30.00 22.20 2.22
C GLU A 69 30.81 21.63 1.03
N SER A 70 31.09 20.33 1.02
CA SER A 70 31.88 19.70 -0.04
C SER A 70 31.17 19.84 -1.40
N PRO A 71 31.91 20.11 -2.48
CA PRO A 71 31.33 20.18 -3.82
C PRO A 71 30.68 18.85 -4.20
N SER A 72 29.65 18.92 -5.06
CA SER A 72 29.11 17.71 -5.71
C SER A 72 30.16 17.09 -6.63
N ARG A 73 29.97 15.82 -6.97
CA ARG A 73 30.82 15.17 -7.99
C ARG A 73 30.78 15.97 -9.30
N ASP A 74 31.88 15.95 -10.03
CA ASP A 74 31.89 16.44 -11.41
C ASP A 74 30.86 15.66 -12.23
N ILE A 75 30.14 16.38 -13.10
CA ILE A 75 29.15 15.83 -14.02
C ILE A 75 29.70 16.04 -15.43
N ASP A 76 29.84 14.96 -16.19
CA ASP A 76 30.13 15.03 -17.62
C ASP A 76 28.78 15.09 -18.36
N LEU A 77 28.53 16.20 -19.09
CA LEU A 77 27.27 16.48 -19.79
C LEU A 77 27.42 16.35 -21.31
#